data_AF-A0A9E8MWW8-F1
#
_entry.id   AF-A0A9E8MWW8-F1
#
_cell.length_a   1.000
_cell.length_b   1.000
_cell.length_c   1.000
_cell.angle_alpha   90.00
_cell.angle_beta   90.00
_cell.angle_gamma   90.00
#
_symmetry.space_group_name_H-M   'P 1'
#
loop_
_entity.id
_entity.type
_entity.pdbx_description
1 polymer ?
#
loop_
_entity_poly.entity_id
_entity_poly.type
_entity_poly.pdbx_seq_one_letter_code
_entity_poly.pdbx_strand_id
1 'polypeptide(L)'
;MIDFIKDHWFYIAIVINYLLAISAVITILFRNTNPTKILTYIIVLVFFPFLGLVVYYLFGQEYRKNKIFNRKSVLNEKIIKSLNNELEHDKKELQELEDDFLNDKIRLVKLLQKSDKSPLTRCNHVEILKNGEVKFKRLFEDLRAAEQHIHIEYYIIKDDDIGGELLNILCDKAKEGLEVRLSVDDVGASIYGKMKQKLKESGVQFNSFMPVLFPKFTGKMNYRNHRKIAVIDGAVGYVGGINVSDNYVNKPVERTLLERYSYTYRG
;
A
#
# COMPACT_ATOMS: atom_id res chain seq x y z
N MET A 1 37.72 30.08 -33.34
CA MET A 1 36.52 29.35 -32.84
C MET A 1 36.72 28.84 -31.41
N ILE A 2 37.84 28.15 -31.11
CA ILE A 2 38.15 27.67 -29.76
C ILE A 2 38.37 28.81 -28.77
N ASP A 3 39.03 29.90 -29.18
CA ASP A 3 39.29 31.04 -28.28
C ASP A 3 38.00 31.80 -27.92
N PHE A 4 37.10 31.98 -28.89
CA PHE A 4 35.76 32.53 -28.64
C PHE A 4 34.97 31.72 -27.60
N ILE A 5 35.03 30.38 -27.70
CA ILE A 5 34.37 29.48 -26.74
C ILE A 5 35.02 29.60 -25.36
N LYS A 6 36.35 29.71 -25.27
CA LYS A 6 37.06 29.90 -24.00
C LYS A 6 36.74 31.25 -23.37
N ASP A 7 36.55 32.29 -24.16
CA ASP A 7 36.26 33.63 -23.63
C ASP A 7 34.81 33.78 -23.19
N HIS A 8 33.88 33.01 -23.77
CA HIS A 8 32.43 33.14 -23.53
C HIS A 8 31.79 31.90 -22.88
N TRP A 9 32.61 30.96 -22.37
CA TRP A 9 32.14 29.67 -21.86
C TRP A 9 31.03 29.79 -20.81
N PHE A 10 31.11 30.80 -19.94
CA PHE A 10 30.13 31.04 -18.89
C PHE A 10 28.76 31.46 -19.43
N TYR A 11 28.73 32.37 -20.40
CA TYR A 11 27.49 32.78 -21.07
C TYR A 11 26.86 31.62 -21.84
N ILE A 12 27.69 30.85 -22.54
CA ILE A 12 27.25 29.63 -23.24
C ILE A 12 26.63 28.63 -22.24
N ALA A 13 27.26 28.43 -21.08
CA ALA A 13 26.75 27.55 -20.04
C ALA A 13 25.41 28.03 -19.47
N ILE A 14 25.22 29.34 -19.27
CA ILE A 14 23.95 29.92 -18.83
C ILE A 14 22.84 29.71 -19.87
N VAL A 15 23.14 29.97 -21.15
CA VAL A 15 22.16 29.77 -22.24
C VAL A 15 21.72 28.31 -22.30
N ILE A 16 22.67 27.38 -22.25
CA ILE A 16 22.38 25.94 -22.20
C ILE A 16 21.55 25.59 -20.96
N ASN A 17 21.87 26.16 -19.79
CA ASN A 17 21.15 25.93 -18.55
C ASN A 17 19.66 26.31 -18.68
N TYR A 18 19.36 27.50 -19.21
CA TYR A 18 17.97 27.94 -19.37
C TYR A 18 17.22 27.17 -20.45
N LEU A 19 17.88 26.73 -21.53
CA LEU A 19 17.27 25.83 -22.51
C LEU A 19 16.85 24.50 -21.87
N LEU A 20 17.71 23.92 -21.03
CA LEU A 20 17.40 22.71 -20.26
C LEU A 20 16.30 22.97 -19.22
N ALA A 21 16.31 24.13 -18.57
CA ALA A 21 15.29 24.51 -17.59
C ALA A 21 13.91 24.66 -18.25
N ILE A 22 13.82 25.28 -19.42
CA ILE A 22 12.56 25.40 -20.19
C ILE A 22 12.04 24.01 -20.58
N SER A 23 12.91 23.13 -21.09
CA SER A 23 12.55 21.74 -21.40
C SER A 23 12.01 20.99 -20.16
N ALA A 24 12.67 21.18 -19.00
CA ALA A 24 12.21 20.63 -17.73
C ALA A 24 10.84 21.19 -17.32
N VAL A 25 10.62 22.51 -17.41
CA VAL A 25 9.33 23.15 -17.10
C VAL A 25 8.21 22.59 -17.98
N ILE A 26 8.43 22.50 -19.28
CA ILE A 26 7.47 21.91 -20.23
C ILE A 26 7.14 20.47 -19.82
N THR A 27 8.17 19.67 -19.54
CA THR A 27 8.00 18.26 -19.10
C THR A 27 7.20 18.15 -17.80
N ILE A 28 7.38 19.08 -16.86
CA ILE A 28 6.63 19.12 -15.60
C ILE A 28 5.18 19.51 -15.82
N LEU A 29 4.91 20.50 -16.69
CA LEU A 29 3.54 20.94 -16.99
C LEU A 29 2.71 19.85 -17.66
N PHE A 30 3.32 19.03 -18.51
CA PHE A 30 2.66 17.86 -19.09
C PHE A 30 2.50 16.68 -18.10
N ARG A 31 3.08 16.76 -16.90
CA ARG A 31 2.84 15.78 -15.84
C ARG A 31 1.64 16.23 -14.99
N ASN A 32 0.62 15.38 -14.90
CA ASN A 32 -0.54 15.56 -14.03
C ASN A 32 -0.16 15.39 -12.53
N THR A 33 0.64 16.32 -12.02
CA THR A 33 1.16 16.34 -10.65
C THR A 33 0.58 17.54 -9.89
N ASN A 34 0.74 17.53 -8.55
CA ASN A 34 0.17 18.58 -7.70
C ASN A 34 0.66 19.98 -8.14
N PRO A 35 -0.26 20.95 -8.38
CA PRO A 35 0.07 22.27 -8.91
C PRO A 35 1.04 23.06 -8.01
N THR A 36 1.00 22.86 -6.69
CA THR A 36 1.94 23.49 -5.76
C THR A 36 3.36 23.00 -5.99
N LYS A 37 3.57 21.69 -6.23
CA LYS A 37 4.90 21.13 -6.52
C LYS A 37 5.44 21.64 -7.85
N ILE A 38 4.58 21.73 -8.86
CA ILE A 38 4.92 22.29 -10.17
C ILE A 38 5.45 23.72 -9.99
N LEU A 39 4.72 24.55 -9.26
CA LEU A 39 5.12 25.93 -8.99
C LEU A 39 6.46 26.01 -8.23
N THR A 40 6.68 25.17 -7.21
CA THR A 40 7.96 25.11 -6.49
C THR A 40 9.13 24.81 -7.42
N TYR A 41 9.00 23.82 -8.32
CA TYR A 41 10.08 23.49 -9.26
C TYR A 41 10.30 24.58 -10.30
N ILE A 42 9.24 25.23 -10.79
CA ILE A 42 9.37 26.37 -11.73
C ILE A 42 10.14 27.50 -11.06
N ILE A 43 9.78 27.89 -9.84
CA ILE A 43 10.48 28.94 -9.09
C ILE A 43 11.96 28.57 -8.93
N VAL A 44 12.25 27.35 -8.47
CA VAL A 44 13.64 26.91 -8.28
C VAL A 44 14.44 26.88 -9.59
N LEU A 45 13.84 26.45 -10.70
CA LEU A 45 14.47 26.40 -12.02
C LEU A 45 14.74 27.80 -12.60
N VAL A 46 13.88 28.77 -12.32
CA VAL A 46 14.01 30.16 -12.84
C VAL A 46 15.02 30.97 -12.03
N PHE A 47 14.96 30.90 -10.70
CA PHE A 47 15.74 31.77 -9.81
C PHE A 47 17.13 31.22 -9.46
N PHE A 48 17.37 29.91 -9.60
CA PHE A 48 18.64 29.27 -9.25
C PHE A 48 19.24 28.53 -10.45
N PRO A 49 19.97 29.22 -11.34
CA PRO A 49 20.63 28.57 -12.47
C PRO A 49 21.62 27.51 -11.98
N PHE A 50 21.77 26.44 -12.75
CA PHE A 50 22.51 25.21 -12.43
C PHE A 50 21.96 24.41 -11.24
N LEU A 51 21.86 25.02 -10.06
CA LEU A 51 21.37 24.37 -8.85
C LEU A 51 19.92 23.89 -9.01
N GLY A 52 19.07 24.67 -9.67
CA GLY A 52 17.68 24.31 -9.90
C GLY A 52 17.52 23.07 -10.77
N LEU A 53 18.40 22.86 -11.77
CA LEU A 53 18.41 21.64 -12.57
C LEU A 53 18.85 20.43 -11.75
N VAL A 54 19.85 20.60 -10.87
CA VAL A 54 20.30 19.53 -9.96
C VAL A 54 19.17 19.14 -9.00
N VAL A 55 18.51 20.11 -8.38
CA VAL A 55 17.36 19.89 -7.51
C VAL A 55 16.21 19.23 -8.26
N TYR A 56 15.89 19.70 -9.47
CA TYR A 56 14.86 19.09 -10.31
C TYR A 56 15.20 17.64 -10.69
N TYR A 57 16.45 17.35 -11.06
CA TYR A 57 16.86 16.00 -11.42
C TYR A 57 16.78 15.04 -10.23
N LEU A 58 17.19 15.47 -9.04
CA LEU A 58 17.18 14.64 -7.83
C LEU A 58 15.77 14.43 -7.26
N PHE A 59 14.91 15.46 -7.30
CA PHE A 59 13.63 15.47 -6.59
C PHE A 59 12.39 15.56 -7.48
N GLY A 60 12.48 16.21 -8.65
CA GLY A 60 11.36 16.43 -9.58
C GLY A 60 11.07 15.25 -10.50
N GLN A 61 12.04 14.36 -10.69
CA GLN A 61 11.94 13.20 -11.57
C GLN A 61 11.40 11.95 -10.84
N GLU A 62 10.07 11.77 -10.78
CA GLU A 62 9.44 10.54 -10.26
C GLU A 62 9.54 9.33 -11.24
N TYR A 63 10.75 8.93 -11.66
CA TYR A 63 10.95 7.98 -12.78
C TYR A 63 10.64 6.51 -12.44
N ARG A 64 10.45 6.15 -11.18
CA ARG A 64 10.37 4.74 -10.75
C ARG A 64 8.96 4.14 -10.69
N LYS A 65 7.90 4.93 -10.89
CA LYS A 65 6.52 4.49 -10.63
C LYS A 65 5.91 3.66 -11.77
N ASN A 66 6.13 4.02 -13.03
CA ASN A 66 5.30 3.46 -14.11
C ASN A 66 5.65 2.02 -14.52
N LYS A 67 6.92 1.62 -14.46
CA LYS A 67 7.35 0.32 -15.02
C LYS A 67 6.97 -0.89 -14.15
N ILE A 68 6.98 -0.75 -12.82
CA ILE A 68 6.67 -1.85 -11.89
C ILE A 68 5.16 -2.08 -11.78
N PHE A 69 4.35 -1.00 -11.75
CA PHE A 69 2.90 -1.12 -11.63
C PHE A 69 2.23 -1.57 -12.94
N ASN A 70 2.68 -1.10 -14.11
CA ASN A 70 2.01 -1.42 -15.39
C ASN A 70 2.00 -2.92 -15.72
N ARG A 71 3.11 -3.65 -15.52
CA ARG A 71 3.16 -5.09 -15.87
C ARG A 71 2.31 -5.96 -14.94
N LYS A 72 2.27 -5.62 -13.65
CA LYS A 72 1.45 -6.32 -12.66
C LYS A 72 -0.04 -5.98 -12.79
N SER A 73 -0.34 -4.75 -13.22
CA SER A 73 -1.71 -4.28 -13.50
C SER A 73 -2.40 -5.14 -14.56
N VAL A 74 -1.73 -5.40 -15.70
CA VAL A 74 -2.36 -6.14 -16.82
C VAL A 74 -2.70 -7.58 -16.45
N LEU A 75 -1.82 -8.28 -15.71
CA LEU A 75 -2.10 -9.65 -15.27
C LEU A 75 -3.25 -9.69 -14.26
N ASN A 76 -3.28 -8.74 -13.32
CA ASN A 76 -4.37 -8.60 -12.37
C ASN A 76 -5.70 -8.27 -13.07
N GLU A 77 -5.69 -7.46 -14.13
CA GLU A 77 -6.93 -7.09 -14.82
C GLU A 77 -7.68 -8.27 -15.42
N LYS A 78 -6.98 -9.26 -15.98
CA LYS A 78 -7.64 -10.45 -16.54
C LYS A 78 -8.30 -11.29 -15.45
N ILE A 79 -7.59 -11.51 -14.33
CA ILE A 79 -8.09 -12.30 -13.19
C ILE A 79 -9.24 -11.58 -12.49
N ILE A 80 -9.10 -10.27 -12.24
CA ILE A 80 -10.18 -9.46 -11.65
C ILE A 80 -11.40 -9.48 -12.57
N LYS A 81 -11.20 -9.37 -13.88
CA LYS A 81 -12.30 -9.44 -14.84
C LYS A 81 -13.01 -10.80 -14.84
N SER A 82 -12.28 -11.91 -14.75
CA SER A 82 -12.93 -13.23 -14.69
C SER A 82 -13.71 -13.43 -13.40
N LEU A 83 -13.14 -13.05 -12.25
CA LEU A 83 -13.83 -13.10 -10.95
C LEU A 83 -15.07 -12.21 -10.95
N ASN A 84 -14.96 -11.00 -11.52
CA ASN A 84 -16.12 -10.13 -11.64
C ASN A 84 -17.19 -10.73 -12.52
N ASN A 85 -16.84 -11.34 -13.66
CA ASN A 85 -17.85 -11.98 -14.50
C ASN A 85 -18.59 -13.13 -13.78
N GLU A 86 -17.92 -13.83 -12.86
CA GLU A 86 -18.54 -14.88 -12.03
C GLU A 86 -19.39 -14.33 -10.89
N LEU A 87 -19.03 -13.17 -10.35
CA LEU A 87 -19.68 -12.53 -9.20
C LEU A 87 -20.64 -11.39 -9.60
N GLU A 88 -20.66 -10.99 -10.87
CA GLU A 88 -21.50 -9.91 -11.37
C GLU A 88 -22.95 -10.38 -11.41
N HIS A 89 -23.77 -9.74 -10.60
CA HIS A 89 -25.21 -9.88 -10.66
C HIS A 89 -25.75 -9.36 -11.98
N ASP A 90 -26.68 -10.11 -12.55
CA ASP A 90 -27.31 -9.73 -13.80
C ASP A 90 -28.16 -8.46 -13.59
N LYS A 91 -28.36 -7.65 -14.64
CA LYS A 91 -29.02 -6.32 -14.49
C LYS A 91 -30.43 -6.41 -13.88
N LYS A 92 -31.14 -7.51 -14.12
CA LYS A 92 -32.45 -7.79 -13.50
C LYS A 92 -32.34 -8.07 -12.01
N GLU A 93 -31.36 -8.86 -11.58
CA GLU A 93 -31.12 -9.13 -10.17
C GLU A 93 -30.78 -7.85 -9.39
N LEU A 94 -30.01 -6.94 -10.00
CA LEU A 94 -29.71 -5.64 -9.39
C LEU A 94 -30.94 -4.73 -9.25
N GLN A 95 -31.93 -4.83 -10.15
CA GLN A 95 -33.20 -4.10 -10.04
C GLN A 95 -34.11 -4.71 -8.96
N GLU A 96 -34.20 -6.04 -8.89
CA GLU A 96 -34.93 -6.73 -7.82
C GLU A 96 -34.32 -6.44 -6.43
N LEU A 97 -32.99 -6.31 -6.34
CA LEU A 97 -32.29 -5.89 -5.12
C LEU A 97 -32.53 -4.42 -4.73
N GLU A 98 -32.80 -3.55 -5.71
CA GLU A 98 -33.11 -2.12 -5.51
C GLU A 98 -34.47 -1.95 -4.83
N ASP A 99 -35.44 -2.80 -5.17
CA ASP A 99 -36.82 -2.72 -4.69
C ASP A 99 -37.06 -3.39 -3.31
N ASP A 100 -36.17 -4.27 -2.85
CA ASP A 100 -36.37 -5.10 -1.63
C ASP A 100 -35.37 -4.82 -0.48
N PHE A 101 -34.04 -4.84 -0.75
CA PHE A 101 -33.02 -4.90 0.31
C PHE A 101 -32.08 -3.68 0.37
N LEU A 102 -31.76 -3.06 -0.77
CA LEU A 102 -30.73 -2.03 -0.85
C LEU A 102 -31.27 -0.60 -0.76
N ASN A 103 -32.55 -0.35 -1.01
CA ASN A 103 -33.15 1.00 -1.11
C ASN A 103 -32.20 1.95 -1.89
N ASP A 104 -31.89 3.12 -1.31
CA ASP A 104 -30.99 4.13 -1.88
C ASP A 104 -29.51 3.71 -2.01
N LYS A 105 -29.10 2.57 -1.42
CA LYS A 105 -27.70 2.11 -1.41
C LYS A 105 -27.26 1.48 -2.73
N ILE A 106 -28.19 1.20 -3.63
CA ILE A 106 -27.87 0.69 -4.97
C ILE A 106 -26.90 1.62 -5.74
N ARG A 107 -26.99 2.93 -5.49
CA ARG A 107 -26.08 3.93 -6.08
C ARG A 107 -24.65 3.71 -5.61
N LEU A 108 -24.45 3.35 -4.34
CA LEU A 108 -23.14 3.02 -3.79
C LEU A 108 -22.59 1.73 -4.39
N VAL A 109 -23.43 0.70 -4.54
CA VAL A 109 -23.04 -0.56 -5.20
C VAL A 109 -22.57 -0.30 -6.64
N LYS A 110 -23.38 0.44 -7.43
CA LYS A 110 -23.04 0.84 -8.80
C LYS A 110 -21.74 1.67 -8.86
N LEU A 111 -21.49 2.52 -7.87
CA LEU A 111 -20.26 3.31 -7.75
C LEU A 111 -19.03 2.44 -7.48
N LEU A 112 -19.12 1.48 -6.55
CA LEU A 112 -18.02 0.59 -6.18
C LEU A 112 -17.65 -0.37 -7.33
N GLN A 113 -18.66 -0.92 -8.02
CA GLN A 113 -18.45 -1.74 -9.20
C GLN A 113 -17.72 -0.98 -10.32
N LYS A 114 -18.11 0.27 -10.58
CA LYS A 114 -17.49 1.08 -11.64
C LYS A 114 -16.12 1.64 -11.28
N SER A 115 -15.90 2.02 -10.03
CA SER A 115 -14.65 2.67 -9.59
C SER A 115 -13.53 1.66 -9.36
N ASP A 116 -13.81 0.62 -8.57
CA ASP A 116 -12.80 -0.30 -8.05
C ASP A 116 -12.96 -1.73 -8.58
N LYS A 117 -13.86 -1.95 -9.55
CA LYS A 117 -14.16 -3.28 -10.09
C LYS A 117 -14.53 -4.27 -8.96
N SER A 118 -15.22 -3.80 -7.92
CA SER A 118 -15.59 -4.62 -6.76
C SER A 118 -17.05 -5.08 -6.88
N PRO A 119 -17.32 -6.37 -7.16
CA PRO A 119 -18.68 -6.88 -7.25
C PRO A 119 -19.31 -6.95 -5.86
N LEU A 120 -20.64 -6.85 -5.80
CA LEU A 120 -21.40 -7.09 -4.58
C LEU A 120 -21.50 -8.60 -4.38
N THR A 121 -21.01 -9.11 -3.25
CA THR A 121 -21.22 -10.50 -2.87
C THR A 121 -22.32 -10.60 -1.82
N ARG A 122 -23.05 -11.72 -1.82
CA ARG A 122 -24.16 -11.99 -0.90
C ARG A 122 -23.79 -13.12 0.07
N CYS A 123 -24.61 -13.28 1.11
CA CYS A 123 -24.47 -14.37 2.09
C CYS A 123 -23.15 -14.35 2.88
N ASN A 124 -22.52 -13.18 3.01
CA ASN A 124 -21.37 -13.00 3.89
C ASN A 124 -21.84 -12.84 5.34
N HIS A 125 -21.08 -13.40 6.28
CA HIS A 125 -21.24 -13.11 7.70
C HIS A 125 -20.14 -12.17 8.16
N VAL A 126 -20.49 -10.92 8.48
CA VAL A 126 -19.50 -9.91 8.88
C VAL A 126 -19.61 -9.60 10.37
N GLU A 127 -18.53 -9.84 11.09
CA GLU A 127 -18.33 -9.49 12.49
C GLU A 127 -17.50 -8.21 12.60
N ILE A 128 -17.99 -7.23 13.36
CA ILE A 128 -17.27 -5.98 13.64
C ILE A 128 -16.48 -6.13 14.94
N LEU A 129 -15.16 -6.19 14.83
CA LEU A 129 -14.24 -6.33 15.95
C LEU A 129 -13.78 -4.94 16.39
N LYS A 130 -14.15 -4.58 17.63
CA LYS A 130 -13.75 -3.33 18.27
C LYS A 130 -12.42 -3.52 19.02
N ASN A 131 -11.46 -2.67 18.73
CA ASN A 131 -10.10 -2.64 19.31
C ASN A 131 -9.23 -3.86 19.03
N GLY A 132 -7.93 -3.74 19.35
CA GLY A 132 -6.94 -4.78 19.08
C GLY A 132 -7.15 -6.04 19.91
N GLU A 133 -7.49 -5.91 21.20
CA GLU A 133 -7.67 -7.05 22.11
C GLU A 133 -8.66 -8.09 21.58
N VAL A 134 -9.82 -7.65 21.07
CA VAL A 134 -10.82 -8.55 20.47
C VAL A 134 -10.35 -9.04 19.11
N LYS A 135 -9.81 -8.14 18.29
CA LYS A 135 -9.33 -8.45 16.94
C LYS A 135 -8.25 -9.52 16.92
N PHE A 136 -7.21 -9.38 17.76
CA PHE A 136 -6.06 -10.29 17.75
C PHE A 136 -6.43 -11.65 18.31
N LYS A 137 -7.27 -11.70 19.36
CA LYS A 137 -7.81 -12.96 19.85
C LYS A 137 -8.47 -13.75 18.72
N ARG A 138 -9.40 -13.10 18.01
CA ARG A 138 -10.14 -13.75 16.92
C ARG A 138 -9.24 -14.13 15.75
N LEU A 139 -8.33 -13.23 15.36
CA LEU A 139 -7.37 -13.48 14.28
C LEU A 139 -6.47 -14.68 14.60
N PHE A 140 -5.98 -14.81 15.83
CA PHE A 140 -5.11 -15.91 16.21
C PHE A 140 -5.86 -17.24 16.31
N GLU A 141 -7.13 -17.24 16.71
CA GLU A 141 -7.99 -18.43 16.63
C GLU A 141 -8.10 -18.92 15.18
N ASP A 142 -8.45 -18.03 14.24
CA ASP A 142 -8.62 -18.41 12.83
C ASP A 142 -7.30 -18.83 12.16
N LEU A 143 -6.19 -18.15 12.47
CA LEU A 143 -4.88 -18.52 11.92
C LEU A 143 -4.43 -19.91 12.40
N ARG A 144 -4.76 -20.28 13.64
CA ARG A 144 -4.48 -21.62 14.17
C ARG A 144 -5.40 -22.68 13.58
N ALA A 145 -6.61 -22.31 13.19
CA ALA A 145 -7.58 -23.19 12.53
C ALA A 145 -7.33 -23.34 11.02
N ALA A 146 -6.46 -22.54 10.43
CA ALA A 146 -6.17 -22.60 8.99
C ALA A 146 -5.66 -23.97 8.55
N GLU A 147 -6.07 -24.39 7.34
CA GLU A 147 -5.77 -25.72 6.77
C GLU A 147 -5.09 -25.68 5.40
N GLN A 148 -5.28 -24.63 4.59
CA GLN A 148 -4.81 -24.58 3.21
C GLN A 148 -3.76 -23.50 2.99
N HIS A 149 -4.11 -22.24 3.26
CA HIS A 149 -3.24 -21.11 2.98
C HIS A 149 -3.54 -19.89 3.86
N ILE A 150 -2.49 -19.12 4.12
CA ILE A 150 -2.59 -17.86 4.85
C ILE A 150 -1.89 -16.77 4.04
N HIS A 151 -2.59 -15.69 3.75
CA HIS A 151 -2.05 -14.53 3.02
C HIS A 151 -2.27 -13.26 3.84
N ILE A 152 -1.18 -12.63 4.25
CA ILE A 152 -1.21 -11.46 5.15
C ILE A 152 -0.46 -10.29 4.52
N GLU A 153 -1.09 -9.12 4.56
CA GLU A 153 -0.52 -7.84 4.15
C GLU A 153 -0.79 -6.78 5.21
N TYR A 154 0.26 -6.21 5.80
CA TYR A 154 0.13 -5.13 6.79
C TYR A 154 1.16 -4.01 6.58
N TYR A 155 0.73 -2.78 6.83
CA TYR A 155 1.62 -1.62 6.88
C TYR A 155 2.62 -1.70 8.04
N ILE A 156 2.11 -1.90 9.26
CA ILE A 156 2.97 -2.03 10.45
C ILE A 156 2.80 -3.45 11.01
N ILE A 157 3.94 -4.15 11.11
CA ILE A 157 4.15 -5.30 11.98
C ILE A 157 5.37 -5.00 12.82
N LYS A 158 5.22 -4.96 14.14
CA LYS A 158 6.35 -4.88 15.07
C LYS A 158 6.60 -6.24 15.70
N ASP A 159 7.85 -6.60 15.89
CA ASP A 159 8.27 -7.81 16.61
C ASP A 159 8.20 -7.55 18.14
N ASP A 160 7.01 -7.19 18.62
CA ASP A 160 6.60 -7.05 20.02
C ASP A 160 5.76 -8.27 20.45
N ASP A 161 5.06 -8.25 21.60
CA ASP A 161 4.35 -9.43 22.10
C ASP A 161 3.31 -9.93 21.08
N ILE A 162 2.45 -9.02 20.60
CA ILE A 162 1.39 -9.33 19.64
C ILE A 162 1.96 -9.73 18.28
N GLY A 163 2.94 -8.98 17.76
CA GLY A 163 3.50 -9.32 16.46
C GLY A 163 4.38 -10.56 16.49
N GLY A 164 5.10 -10.80 17.58
CA GLY A 164 5.84 -12.03 17.81
C GLY A 164 4.93 -13.26 17.83
N GLU A 165 3.78 -13.19 18.53
CA GLU A 165 2.77 -14.26 18.51
C GLU A 165 2.26 -14.51 17.08
N LEU A 166 1.88 -13.46 16.35
CA LEU A 166 1.46 -13.58 14.96
C LEU A 166 2.52 -14.29 14.10
N LEU A 167 3.77 -13.80 14.12
CA LEU A 167 4.85 -14.31 13.28
C LEU A 167 5.21 -15.76 13.65
N ASN A 168 5.09 -16.14 14.92
CA ASN A 168 5.28 -17.51 15.36
C ASN A 168 4.20 -18.43 14.81
N ILE A 169 2.91 -18.06 14.91
CA ILE A 169 1.80 -18.84 14.34
C ILE A 169 2.02 -19.07 12.83
N LEU A 170 2.44 -18.02 12.11
CA LEU A 170 2.73 -18.14 10.67
C LEU A 170 3.89 -19.11 10.39
N CYS A 171 4.94 -19.10 11.21
CA CYS A 171 6.03 -20.06 11.08
C CYS A 171 5.57 -21.49 11.33
N ASP A 172 4.74 -21.70 12.36
CA ASP A 172 4.26 -23.03 12.72
C ASP A 172 3.35 -23.58 11.61
N LYS A 173 2.44 -22.75 11.08
CA LYS A 173 1.58 -23.12 9.95
C LYS A 173 2.35 -23.40 8.66
N ALA A 174 3.41 -22.64 8.37
CA ALA A 174 4.26 -22.94 7.22
C ALA A 174 5.00 -24.29 7.37
N LYS A 175 5.42 -24.64 8.59
CA LYS A 175 6.03 -25.94 8.89
C LYS A 175 5.05 -27.10 8.82
N GLU A 176 3.77 -26.85 9.11
CA GLU A 176 2.68 -27.81 8.88
C GLU A 176 2.41 -28.06 7.38
N GLY A 177 3.03 -27.27 6.48
CA GLY A 177 2.95 -27.43 5.03
C GLY A 177 1.97 -26.48 4.34
N LEU A 178 1.35 -25.54 5.08
CA LEU A 178 0.44 -24.56 4.49
C LEU A 178 1.20 -23.53 3.64
N GLU A 179 0.54 -23.04 2.59
CA GLU A 179 1.08 -21.90 1.86
C GLU A 179 0.90 -20.60 2.65
N VAL A 180 1.99 -20.13 3.26
CA VAL A 180 1.98 -18.88 4.03
C VAL A 180 2.74 -17.78 3.30
N ARG A 181 2.03 -16.70 2.95
CA ARG A 181 2.60 -15.50 2.29
C ARG A 181 2.45 -14.29 3.20
N LEU A 182 3.56 -13.63 3.48
CA LEU A 182 3.60 -12.44 4.32
C LEU A 182 4.21 -11.27 3.56
N SER A 183 3.42 -10.22 3.35
CA SER A 183 3.85 -8.96 2.75
C SER A 183 3.79 -7.84 3.77
N VAL A 184 4.90 -7.12 3.96
CA VAL A 184 4.97 -6.00 4.90
C VAL A 184 5.51 -4.74 4.24
N ASP A 185 5.10 -3.57 4.72
CA ASP A 185 5.72 -2.32 4.28
C ASP A 185 7.13 -2.17 4.88
N ASP A 186 8.14 -1.95 4.03
CA ASP A 186 9.55 -1.86 4.44
C ASP A 186 9.87 -0.73 5.44
N VAL A 187 9.08 0.35 5.48
CA VAL A 187 9.29 1.49 6.39
C VAL A 187 8.44 1.34 7.65
N GLY A 188 7.22 0.83 7.53
CA GLY A 188 6.29 0.68 8.65
C GLY A 188 6.58 -0.53 9.54
N ALA A 189 7.14 -1.61 8.98
CA ALA A 189 7.40 -2.84 9.72
C ALA A 189 8.79 -2.85 10.39
N SER A 190 8.83 -3.35 11.62
CA SER A 190 10.05 -3.53 12.42
C SER A 190 10.13 -4.98 12.87
N ILE A 191 10.66 -5.83 11.98
CA ILE A 191 10.91 -7.25 12.24
C ILE A 191 12.42 -7.47 12.37
N TYR A 192 12.86 -8.05 13.49
CA TYR A 192 14.29 -8.24 13.75
C TYR A 192 14.89 -9.35 12.88
N GLY A 193 16.21 -9.32 12.70
CA GLY A 193 16.93 -10.25 11.81
C GLY A 193 16.70 -11.72 12.15
N LYS A 194 16.69 -12.06 13.45
CA LYS A 194 16.41 -13.42 13.93
C LYS A 194 15.02 -13.91 13.51
N MET A 195 14.00 -13.06 13.62
CA MET A 195 12.63 -13.40 13.22
C MET A 195 12.50 -13.50 11.69
N LYS A 196 13.14 -12.61 10.93
CA LYS A 196 13.21 -12.72 9.45
C LYS A 196 13.84 -14.04 9.01
N GLN A 197 14.91 -14.46 9.67
CA GLN A 197 15.54 -15.75 9.41
C GLN A 197 14.60 -16.90 9.76
N LYS A 198 13.95 -16.86 10.92
CA LYS A 198 12.97 -17.86 11.35
C LYS A 198 11.82 -18.03 10.34
N LEU A 199 11.28 -16.93 9.82
CA LEU A 199 10.24 -16.93 8.77
C LEU A 199 10.72 -17.62 7.48
N LYS A 200 11.96 -17.33 7.06
CA LYS A 200 12.53 -17.95 5.88
C LYS A 200 12.74 -19.46 6.07
N GLU A 201 13.26 -19.85 7.23
CA GLU A 201 13.55 -21.25 7.57
C GLU A 201 12.29 -22.09 7.77
N SER A 202 11.18 -21.48 8.21
CA SER A 202 9.89 -22.15 8.35
C SER A 202 9.13 -22.33 7.03
N GLY A 203 9.60 -21.73 5.92
CA GLY A 203 8.94 -21.80 4.63
C GLY A 203 7.95 -20.65 4.35
N VAL A 204 7.87 -19.64 5.20
CA VAL A 204 7.03 -18.46 4.95
C VAL A 204 7.60 -17.65 3.78
N GLN A 205 6.77 -17.37 2.78
CA GLN A 205 7.10 -16.48 1.66
C GLN A 205 7.03 -15.01 2.12
N PHE A 206 8.11 -14.54 2.74
CA PHE A 206 8.21 -13.19 3.29
C PHE A 206 8.78 -12.19 2.27
N ASN A 207 8.02 -11.12 1.99
CA ASN A 207 8.45 -10.05 1.09
C ASN A 207 8.15 -8.65 1.65
N SER A 208 9.03 -7.70 1.36
CA SER A 208 8.83 -6.29 1.71
C SER A 208 8.31 -5.50 0.51
N PHE A 209 7.23 -4.75 0.72
CA PHE A 209 6.70 -3.81 -0.26
C PHE A 209 7.58 -2.56 -0.32
N MET A 210 8.01 -2.24 -1.55
CA MET A 210 8.84 -1.08 -1.88
C MET A 210 10.06 -0.92 -0.95
N PRO A 211 11.05 -1.82 -1.04
CA PRO A 211 12.27 -1.73 -0.26
C PRO A 211 13.00 -0.42 -0.54
N VAL A 212 13.38 0.29 0.52
CA VAL A 212 14.08 1.58 0.46
C VAL A 212 15.42 1.47 1.15
N LEU A 213 16.50 1.54 0.35
CA LEU A 213 17.87 1.55 0.87
C LEU A 213 18.13 2.74 1.82
N PHE A 214 17.46 3.88 1.61
CA PHE A 214 17.59 5.09 2.44
C PHE A 214 16.20 5.70 2.75
N PRO A 215 15.55 5.28 3.85
CA PRO A 215 14.18 5.68 4.17
C PRO A 215 14.03 7.19 4.37
N LYS A 216 15.03 7.85 4.95
CA LYS A 216 15.00 9.27 5.34
C LYS A 216 15.21 10.27 4.19
N PHE A 217 15.65 9.81 3.01
CA PHE A 217 16.10 10.70 1.94
C PHE A 217 15.32 10.53 0.62
N THR A 218 14.21 9.78 0.61
CA THR A 218 13.46 9.51 -0.62
C THR A 218 12.00 9.96 -0.53
N GLY A 219 11.50 10.65 -1.55
CA GLY A 219 10.08 11.01 -1.72
C GLY A 219 9.11 9.82 -1.85
N LYS A 220 9.63 8.59 -1.73
CA LYS A 220 8.90 7.32 -1.68
C LYS A 220 8.06 7.17 -0.39
N MET A 221 8.27 8.01 0.61
CA MET A 221 7.49 8.02 1.85
C MET A 221 5.99 8.26 1.62
N ASN A 222 5.59 8.89 0.51
CA ASN A 222 4.18 9.16 0.21
C ASN A 222 3.46 8.01 -0.52
N TYR A 223 4.16 6.94 -0.91
CA TYR A 223 3.59 5.82 -1.68
C TYR A 223 3.71 4.49 -0.92
N ARG A 224 3.42 4.53 0.38
CA ARG A 224 3.45 3.34 1.24
C ARG A 224 2.15 2.56 1.16
N ASN A 225 2.25 1.27 1.47
CA ASN A 225 1.09 0.39 1.43
C ASN A 225 0.38 0.39 2.78
N HIS A 226 -0.76 1.07 2.85
CA HIS A 226 -1.54 1.19 4.09
C HIS A 226 -2.59 0.10 4.29
N ARG A 227 -2.59 -0.95 3.45
CA ARG A 227 -3.53 -2.06 3.57
C ARG A 227 -3.20 -2.92 4.79
N LYS A 228 -4.25 -3.51 5.36
CA LYS A 228 -4.24 -4.36 6.55
C LYS A 228 -5.24 -5.46 6.25
N ILE A 229 -4.74 -6.53 5.67
CA ILE A 229 -5.52 -7.61 5.10
C ILE A 229 -4.96 -8.92 5.63
N ALA A 230 -5.83 -9.81 6.10
CA ALA A 230 -5.51 -11.22 6.25
C ALA A 230 -6.57 -12.03 5.51
N VAL A 231 -6.14 -13.01 4.74
CA VAL A 231 -7.00 -13.97 4.04
C VAL A 231 -6.56 -15.36 4.46
N ILE A 232 -7.50 -16.16 4.95
CA ILE A 232 -7.28 -17.50 5.49
C ILE A 232 -8.19 -18.44 4.71
N ASP A 233 -7.60 -19.42 4.04
CA ASP A 233 -8.25 -20.48 3.25
C ASP A 233 -9.28 -20.00 2.20
N GLY A 234 -9.25 -18.71 1.85
CA GLY A 234 -10.18 -18.10 0.91
C GLY A 234 -11.60 -17.92 1.47
N ALA A 235 -11.83 -18.33 2.72
CA ALA A 235 -13.13 -18.31 3.38
C ALA A 235 -13.23 -17.26 4.50
N VAL A 236 -12.11 -16.89 5.13
CA VAL A 236 -12.08 -15.88 6.19
C VAL A 236 -11.18 -14.71 5.80
N GLY A 237 -11.72 -13.50 5.89
CA GLY A 237 -11.07 -12.25 5.54
C GLY A 237 -11.08 -11.24 6.68
N TYR A 238 -9.96 -10.56 6.91
CA TYR A 238 -9.85 -9.43 7.83
C TYR A 238 -9.49 -8.17 7.07
N VAL A 239 -10.22 -7.08 7.30
CA VAL A 239 -9.90 -5.75 6.77
C VAL A 239 -10.17 -4.67 7.83
N GLY A 240 -9.34 -3.63 7.89
CA GLY A 240 -9.61 -2.55 8.87
C GLY A 240 -8.46 -1.56 9.11
N GLY A 241 -8.57 -0.87 10.24
CA GLY A 241 -7.62 0.19 10.64
C GLY A 241 -6.48 -0.27 11.54
N ILE A 242 -6.59 -1.46 12.15
CA ILE A 242 -5.68 -1.92 13.23
C ILE A 242 -4.43 -2.56 12.62
N ASN A 243 -3.24 -2.05 12.93
CA ASN A 243 -1.96 -2.70 12.57
C ASN A 243 -1.53 -3.72 13.62
N VAL A 244 -0.46 -4.49 13.36
CA VAL A 244 0.08 -5.48 14.29
C VAL A 244 1.17 -4.86 15.17
N SER A 245 0.79 -4.48 16.38
CA SER A 245 1.69 -4.04 17.45
C SER A 245 0.91 -3.95 18.77
N ASP A 246 1.60 -4.11 19.88
CA ASP A 246 1.10 -3.88 21.25
C ASP A 246 0.42 -2.51 21.40
N ASN A 247 0.85 -1.50 20.65
CA ASN A 247 0.26 -0.16 20.65
C ASN A 247 -1.23 -0.12 20.24
N TYR A 248 -1.77 -1.20 19.70
CA TYR A 248 -3.16 -1.32 19.29
C TYR A 248 -4.03 -2.09 20.28
N VAL A 249 -3.46 -2.55 21.39
CA VAL A 249 -4.15 -3.27 22.46
C VAL A 249 -4.22 -2.39 23.69
N ASN A 250 -5.43 -2.16 24.20
CA ASN A 250 -5.60 -1.34 25.40
C ASN A 250 -5.17 -2.14 26.65
N LYS A 251 -3.91 -2.01 27.07
CA LYS A 251 -3.41 -2.66 28.29
C LYS A 251 -4.03 -2.00 29.54
N PRO A 252 -4.39 -2.75 30.60
CA PRO A 252 -5.11 -2.22 31.77
C PRO A 252 -4.42 -1.05 32.49
N VAL A 253 -3.09 -0.94 32.37
CA VAL A 253 -2.26 0.06 33.08
C VAL A 253 -2.22 1.41 32.36
N GLU A 254 -2.55 1.48 31.06
CA GLU A 254 -2.45 2.69 30.23
C GLU A 254 -3.78 3.45 30.07
N ARG A 255 -4.73 3.28 30.99
CA ARG A 255 -6.06 3.94 30.96
C ARG A 255 -6.05 5.48 31.11
N THR A 256 -4.90 6.13 31.02
CA THR A 256 -4.76 7.59 31.22
C THR A 256 -4.67 8.40 29.94
N LEU A 257 -4.64 7.78 28.75
CA LEU A 257 -4.66 8.49 27.47
C LEU A 257 -5.79 7.92 26.59
N LEU A 258 -6.80 8.77 26.30
CA LEU A 258 -7.92 8.58 25.37
C LEU A 258 -7.99 7.22 24.66
N GLU A 259 -8.96 6.38 25.04
CA GLU A 259 -9.22 5.08 24.39
C GLU A 259 -9.29 5.26 22.86
N ARG A 260 -8.31 4.67 22.16
CA ARG A 260 -8.29 4.71 20.69
C ARG A 260 -9.20 3.63 20.15
N TYR A 261 -10.45 3.99 19.88
CA TYR A 261 -11.34 3.09 19.18
C TYR A 261 -10.88 2.89 17.73
N SER A 262 -10.68 1.64 17.36
CA SER A 262 -10.39 1.22 16.00
C SER A 262 -11.18 -0.04 15.69
N TYR A 263 -11.57 -0.20 14.43
CA TYR A 263 -12.42 -1.30 13.99
C TYR A 263 -11.71 -2.16 12.95
N THR A 264 -12.00 -3.45 13.01
CA THR A 264 -11.65 -4.44 12.00
C THR A 264 -12.90 -5.24 11.67
N TYR A 265 -13.13 -5.49 10.39
CA TYR A 265 -14.18 -6.37 9.91
C TYR A 265 -13.58 -7.74 9.67
N ARG A 266 -14.21 -8.77 10.23
CA ARG A 266 -13.96 -10.16 9.93
C ARG A 266 -15.14 -10.67 9.12
N GLY A 267 -14.89 -11.19 7.93
CA GLY A 267 -15.89 -11.72 7.01
C GLY A 267 -15.55 -13.13 6.57
#